data_AF-A0A352FKX2-F1
#
_entry.id   AF-A0A352FKX2-F1
#
_cell.length_a   1.000
_cell.length_b   1.000
_cell.length_c   1.000
_cell.angle_alpha   90.00
_cell.angle_beta   90.00
_cell.angle_gamma   90.00
#
_symmetry.space_group_name_H-M   'P 1'
#
loop_
_entity.id
_entity.type
_entity.pdbx_description
1 polymer ?
#
loop_
_entity_poly.entity_id
_entity_poly.type
_entity_poly.pdbx_seq_one_letter_code
_entity_poly.pdbx_strand_id
1 'polypeptide(L)'
;MKQFFFERECVHRNKVTDGEVYNGMFFVQALQRLQSDAAMKMAGKVAPFYWVDAPRVVVWLCRECAAELHIGEAPRAILQGVRR
;
A
#
# COMPACT_ATOMS: atom_id res chain seq x y z
N MET A 1 23.31 3.86 4.56
CA MET A 1 22.18 3.88 5.53
C MET A 1 21.00 3.14 4.91
N LYS A 2 20.53 2.04 5.51
CA LYS A 2 19.24 1.46 5.12
C LYS A 2 18.16 2.48 5.51
N GLN A 3 17.48 3.07 4.54
CA GLN A 3 16.24 3.79 4.81
C GLN A 3 15.26 2.79 5.41
N PHE A 4 14.95 2.94 6.70
CA PHE A 4 13.88 2.19 7.34
C PHE A 4 12.56 2.73 6.79
N PHE A 5 12.04 2.09 5.74
CA PHE A 5 10.66 2.33 5.35
C PHE A 5 9.77 1.77 6.46
N PHE A 6 8.81 2.57 6.92
CA PHE A 6 7.82 2.08 7.88
C PHE A 6 6.85 1.18 7.12
N GLU A 7 6.98 -0.14 7.31
CA GLU A 7 6.08 -1.09 6.70
C GLU A 7 4.72 -1.07 7.40
N ARG A 8 3.66 -1.10 6.58
CA ARG A 8 2.28 -1.24 7.01
C ARG A 8 1.67 -2.41 6.27
N GLU A 9 1.26 -3.42 7.01
CA GLU A 9 0.81 -4.67 6.43
C GLU A 9 -0.71 -4.71 6.43
N CYS A 10 -1.29 -5.37 5.42
CA CYS A 10 -2.68 -5.77 5.54
C CYS A 10 -2.83 -6.85 6.60
N VAL A 11 -4.01 -6.91 7.23
CA VAL A 11 -4.37 -7.85 8.31
C VAL A 11 -4.24 -9.34 7.91
N HIS A 12 -4.04 -9.63 6.62
CA HIS A 12 -3.88 -10.98 6.08
C HIS A 12 -2.42 -11.48 6.07
N ARG A 13 -1.42 -10.67 6.45
CA ARG A 13 0.00 -11.05 6.39
C ARG A 13 0.33 -12.40 7.05
N ASN A 14 -0.33 -12.71 8.18
CA ASN A 14 -0.10 -13.97 8.89
C ASN A 14 -0.87 -15.17 8.32
N LYS A 15 -1.77 -14.94 7.36
CA LYS A 15 -2.66 -15.96 6.76
C LYS A 15 -2.28 -16.33 5.33
N VAL A 16 -1.49 -15.48 4.66
CA VAL A 16 -1.18 -15.61 3.25
C VAL A 16 0.32 -15.42 3.05
N THR A 17 0.95 -16.30 2.29
CA THR A 17 2.40 -16.25 1.99
C THR A 17 2.75 -15.33 0.83
N ASP A 18 1.74 -14.81 0.13
CA ASP A 18 1.89 -14.10 -1.13
C ASP A 18 1.28 -12.70 -1.09
N GLY A 19 2.03 -11.72 -1.58
CA GLY A 19 1.69 -10.31 -1.58
C GLY A 19 2.86 -9.44 -2.00
N GLU A 20 2.55 -8.20 -2.36
CA GLU A 20 3.51 -7.23 -2.89
C GLU A 20 3.59 -5.98 -2.00
N VAL A 21 4.74 -5.30 -2.09
CA VAL A 21 5.00 -4.05 -1.38
C VAL A 21 4.78 -2.87 -2.33
N TYR A 22 3.93 -1.95 -1.91
CA TYR A 22 3.58 -0.73 -2.64
C TYR A 22 4.08 0.51 -1.90
N ASN A 23 4.36 1.58 -2.62
CA ASN A 23 4.61 2.88 -2.00
C ASN A 23 3.33 3.40 -1.31
N GLY A 24 3.45 3.99 -0.11
CA GLY A 24 2.30 4.53 0.62
C GLY A 24 1.51 5.58 -0.15
N MET A 25 2.16 6.43 -0.96
CA MET A 25 1.49 7.39 -1.85
C MET A 25 0.63 6.69 -2.89
N PHE A 26 1.14 5.60 -3.47
CA PHE A 26 0.40 4.83 -4.47
C PHE A 26 -0.83 4.17 -3.85
N PHE A 27 -0.70 3.65 -2.62
CA PHE A 27 -1.84 3.13 -1.85
C PHE A 27 -2.88 4.22 -1.57
N VAL A 28 -2.47 5.40 -1.09
CA VAL A 28 -3.40 6.52 -0.84
C VAL A 28 -4.11 6.96 -2.12
N GLN A 29 -3.39 7.06 -3.24
CA GLN A 29 -3.98 7.35 -4.55
C GLN A 29 -4.97 6.28 -5.01
N ALA A 30 -4.72 5.00 -4.69
CA ALA A 30 -5.66 3.92 -4.98
C ALA A 30 -6.94 4.03 -4.15
N LEU A 31 -6.82 4.35 -2.85
CA LEU A 31 -7.98 4.62 -2.00
C LEU A 31 -8.81 5.79 -2.50
N GLN A 32 -8.17 6.87 -2.97
CA GLN A 32 -8.84 8.05 -3.50
C GLN A 32 -9.65 7.80 -4.78
N ARG A 33 -9.43 6.67 -5.47
CA ARG A 33 -10.22 6.26 -6.65
C ARG A 33 -11.49 5.48 -6.30
N LEU A 34 -11.65 5.06 -5.05
CA LEU A 34 -12.81 4.32 -4.57
C LEU A 34 -13.91 5.25 -4.05
N GLN A 35 -15.13 4.71 -3.96
CA GLN A 35 -16.21 5.36 -3.20
C GLN A 35 -15.86 5.37 -1.70
N SER A 36 -16.32 6.37 -0.96
CA SER A 36 -15.94 6.61 0.44
C SER A 36 -16.05 5.36 1.33
N ASP A 37 -17.16 4.62 1.24
CA ASP A 37 -17.37 3.40 2.04
C ASP A 37 -16.35 2.29 1.70
N ALA A 38 -16.06 2.12 0.40
CA ALA A 38 -15.08 1.15 -0.07
C ALA A 38 -13.65 1.57 0.32
N ALA A 39 -13.34 2.87 0.24
CA ALA A 39 -12.06 3.42 0.67
C ALA A 39 -11.83 3.18 2.17
N MET A 40 -12.85 3.45 3.01
CA MET A 40 -12.77 3.22 4.45
C MET A 40 -12.62 1.74 4.79
N LYS A 41 -13.36 0.86 4.11
CA LYS A 41 -13.23 -0.60 4.26
C LYS A 41 -11.81 -1.07 3.90
N MET A 42 -11.23 -0.56 2.82
CA MET A 42 -9.87 -0.92 2.41
C MET A 42 -8.80 -0.34 3.34
N ALA A 43 -8.94 0.91 3.78
CA ALA A 43 -8.03 1.51 4.74
C ALA A 43 -8.00 0.73 6.07
N GLY A 44 -9.17 0.24 6.53
CA GLY A 44 -9.27 -0.57 7.75
C GLY A 44 -8.61 -1.96 7.66
N LYS A 45 -8.28 -2.44 6.46
CA LYS A 45 -7.54 -3.70 6.27
C LYS A 45 -6.03 -3.53 6.42
N VAL A 46 -5.50 -2.32 6.49
CA VAL A 46 -4.07 -2.02 6.57
C VAL A 46 -3.74 -1.38 7.90
N ALA A 47 -2.59 -1.71 8.48
CA ALA A 47 -2.11 -1.06 9.69
C ALA A 47 -2.15 0.48 9.54
N PRO A 48 -2.72 1.22 10.50
CA PRO A 48 -2.94 2.66 10.35
C PRO A 48 -1.62 3.44 10.26
N PHE A 49 -1.65 4.52 9.50
CA PHE A 49 -0.55 5.48 9.39
C PHE A 49 -1.09 6.87 9.01
N TYR A 50 -0.33 7.92 9.31
CA TYR A 50 -0.72 9.27 8.91
C TYR A 50 -0.44 9.48 7.43
N TRP A 51 -1.37 10.10 6.69
CA TRP A 51 -1.18 10.32 5.25
C TRP A 51 0.04 11.18 4.92
N VAL A 52 0.46 12.07 5.84
CA VAL A 52 1.70 12.84 5.71
C VAL A 52 2.96 11.95 5.67
N ASP A 53 2.89 10.73 6.21
CA ASP A 53 3.97 9.75 6.19
C ASP A 53 3.97 8.87 4.93
N ALA A 54 2.93 8.96 4.09
CA ALA A 54 2.79 8.13 2.89
C ALA A 54 4.03 8.09 1.97
N PRO A 55 4.81 9.18 1.78
CA PRO A 55 6.06 9.14 1.00
C PRO A 55 7.18 8.27 1.60
N ARG A 56 7.11 7.95 2.91
CA ARG A 56 8.12 7.19 3.68
C ARG A 56 7.63 5.83 4.16
N VAL A 57 6.35 5.54 3.93
CA VAL A 57 5.70 4.27 4.27
C VAL A 57 5.71 3.37 3.03
N VAL A 58 5.87 2.08 3.29
CA VAL A 58 5.53 1.04 2.31
C VAL A 58 4.36 0.23 2.83
N VAL A 59 3.46 -0.14 1.94
CA VAL A 59 2.25 -0.90 2.27
C VAL A 59 2.35 -2.28 1.65
N TRP A 60 2.39 -3.32 2.47
CA TRP A 60 2.31 -4.70 1.99
C TRP A 60 0.85 -5.12 1.88
N LEU A 61 0.47 -5.64 0.71
CA LEU A 61 -0.88 -6.13 0.44
C LEU A 61 -0.83 -7.55 -0.11
N CYS A 62 -1.68 -8.44 0.41
CA CYS A 62 -1.94 -9.71 -0.24
C CYS A 62 -2.61 -9.51 -1.60
N ARG A 63 -2.55 -10.52 -2.47
CA ARG A 63 -3.13 -10.47 -3.83
C ARG A 63 -4.60 -10.04 -3.86
N GLU A 64 -5.40 -10.51 -2.91
CA GLU A 64 -6.82 -10.15 -2.81
C GLU A 64 -7.01 -8.65 -2.50
N CYS A 65 -6.25 -8.10 -1.55
CA CYS A 65 -6.33 -6.67 -1.21
C CYS A 65 -5.83 -5.79 -2.35
N ALA A 66 -4.80 -6.23 -3.09
CA ALA A 66 -4.33 -5.54 -4.29
C ALA A 66 -5.39 -5.56 -5.41
N ALA A 67 -6.04 -6.70 -5.64
CA ALA A 67 -7.11 -6.83 -6.62
C ALA A 67 -8.32 -5.92 -6.29
N GLU A 68 -8.73 -5.84 -5.02
CA GLU A 68 -9.81 -4.94 -4.58
C GLU A 68 -9.49 -3.45 -4.78
N LEU A 69 -8.21 -3.07 -4.74
CA LEU A 69 -7.74 -1.71 -5.03
C LEU A 69 -7.53 -1.47 -6.54
N HIS A 70 -7.79 -2.47 -7.39
CA HIS A 70 -7.47 -2.46 -8.81
C HIS A 70 -6.01 -2.08 -9.08
N ILE A 71 -5.11 -2.47 -8.18
CA ILE A 71 -3.67 -2.34 -8.35
C ILE A 71 -3.16 -3.72 -8.78
N GLY A 72 -2.89 -3.87 -10.08
CA GLY A 72 -2.38 -5.13 -10.64
C GLY A 72 -0.96 -5.44 -10.18
N GLU A 73 -0.49 -6.65 -10.50
CA GLU A 73 0.94 -7.03 -10.45
C GLU A 73 1.74 -5.96 -11.22
N ALA A 74 2.66 -5.31 -10.52
CA ALA A 74 3.04 -3.91 -10.75
C ALA A 74 3.60 -3.55 -12.15
N PRO A 75 3.36 -2.32 -12.64
CA PRO A 75 4.38 -1.56 -13.34
C PRO A 75 5.05 -0.60 -12.34
N ARG A 76 6.19 -1.02 -11.78
CA ARG A 76 7.22 -0.13 -11.17
C ARG A 76 6.75 0.79 -10.03
N ALA A 77 6.20 0.26 -8.94
CA ALA A 77 6.00 1.03 -7.71
C ALA A 77 7.31 1.29 -6.91
N ILE A 78 8.45 0.81 -7.41
CA ILE A 78 9.79 1.19 -6.94
C ILE A 78 10.51 1.77 -8.16
N LEU A 79 11.14 2.96 -8.01
CA LEU A 79 12.01 3.69 -8.97
C LEU A 79 11.47 4.97 -9.68
N GLN A 80 10.66 5.82 -9.04
CA GLN A 80 10.55 7.23 -9.48
C GLN A 80 10.93 8.29 -8.42
N GLY A 81 11.57 7.88 -7.33
CA GLY A 81 12.14 8.81 -6.34
C GLY A 81 13.66 9.04 -6.43
N VAL A 82 14.38 8.31 -7.30
CA VAL A 82 15.85 8.37 -7.43
C VAL A 82 16.26 9.02 -8.76
N ARG A 83 15.67 10.18 -9.08
CA ARG A 83 16.23 11.11 -10.06
C ARG A 83 16.03 12.54 -9.57
N ARG A 84 16.97 12.99 -8.75
CA ARG A 84 17.48 14.36 -8.76
C ARG A 84 18.99 14.28 -8.62
#